data_AF-A0A813R452-F1
#
_entry.id   AF-A0A813R452-F1
#
_cell.length_a   1.000
_cell.length_b   1.000
_cell.length_c   1.000
_cell.angle_alpha   90.00
_cell.angle_beta   90.00
_cell.angle_gamma   90.00
#
_symmetry.space_group_name_H-M   'P 1'
#
loop_
_entity.id
_entity.type
_entity.pdbx_description
1 polymer ?
#
loop_
_entity_poly.entity_id
_entity_poly.type
_entity_poly.pdbx_seq_one_letter_code
_entity_poly.pdbx_strand_id
1 'polypeptide(L)'
;MMASNIDVVNSWNAATTLLNRYFSISIFFFGIVGNILNILVLSQRNLRSNSCAFLFLMSSVANLVAIFSGLFTRTTSGWTADLTNTITWLCQIRTFVVFASRTVAYCLVALATVDRYLSSCTNVRRRQMSSLKNTRQGTILILIFSCLLYVQMFYCYEANLLDAPLRCYGKTIACRLITDLTYVFFANIIPLIVMLCFGLLTIINITQTKHRVNHIDLSHSSDVIRHSQRHLKKIDHYLLIMLSVQVALFALFTLPQNIQKFVALAEINQPKSKLDTAIENFIFNFFLLFAYLANGMTFYINTLFGGSVFRNELMKLVRGKCR
;
A
#
# COMPACT_ATOMS: atom_id res chain seq x y z
N MET A 1 -8.54 -27.06 35.98
CA MET A 1 -8.65 -26.89 34.52
C MET A 1 -9.30 -25.57 34.10
N MET A 2 -10.32 -25.02 34.78
CA MET A 2 -10.88 -23.70 34.40
C MET A 2 -9.95 -22.51 34.69
N ALA A 3 -9.20 -22.52 35.80
CA ALA A 3 -8.27 -21.43 36.15
C ALA A 3 -7.13 -21.27 35.13
N SER A 4 -6.53 -22.39 34.67
CA SER A 4 -5.46 -22.37 33.67
C SER A 4 -5.92 -21.79 32.32
N ASN A 5 -7.18 -22.01 31.93
CA ASN A 5 -7.70 -21.46 30.68
C ASN A 5 -7.94 -19.95 30.76
N ILE A 6 -8.28 -19.41 31.94
CA ILE A 6 -8.45 -17.97 32.15
C ILE A 6 -7.10 -17.25 32.05
N ASP A 7 -6.05 -17.82 32.66
CA ASP A 7 -4.71 -17.23 32.63
C ASP A 7 -4.13 -17.21 31.21
N VAL A 8 -4.38 -18.26 30.42
CA VAL A 8 -3.98 -18.32 29.00
C VAL A 8 -4.75 -17.28 28.18
N VAL A 9 -6.06 -17.14 28.37
CA VAL A 9 -6.87 -16.10 27.70
C VAL A 9 -6.35 -14.70 28.03
N ASN A 10 -6.06 -14.44 29.31
CA ASN A 10 -5.53 -13.15 29.76
C ASN A 10 -4.16 -12.86 29.13
N SER A 11 -3.32 -13.88 28.98
CA SER A 11 -2.01 -13.77 28.33
C SER A 11 -2.14 -13.38 26.85
N TRP A 12 -3.06 -13.98 26.10
CA TRP A 12 -3.33 -13.62 24.70
C TRP A 12 -3.88 -12.20 24.53
N ASN A 13 -4.80 -11.78 25.42
CA ASN A 13 -5.33 -10.42 25.43
C ASN A 13 -4.26 -9.39 25.76
N ALA A 14 -3.38 -9.70 26.72
CA ALA A 14 -2.23 -8.87 27.07
C ALA A 14 -1.26 -8.75 25.89
N ALA A 15 -0.91 -9.87 25.24
CA ALA A 15 -0.06 -9.88 24.06
C ALA A 15 -0.65 -9.05 22.91
N THR A 16 -1.96 -9.18 22.65
CA THR A 16 -2.68 -8.37 21.66
C THR A 16 -2.60 -6.87 21.96
N THR A 17 -2.72 -6.50 23.24
CA THR A 17 -2.63 -5.11 23.69
C THR A 17 -1.22 -4.55 23.51
N LEU A 18 -0.20 -5.30 23.93
CA LEU A 18 1.22 -4.91 23.77
C LEU A 18 1.60 -4.77 22.29
N LEU A 19 1.16 -5.72 21.46
CA LEU A 19 1.35 -5.70 20.01
C LEU A 19 0.71 -4.44 19.40
N ASN A 20 -0.57 -4.20 19.70
CA ASN A 20 -1.27 -3.01 19.21
C ASN A 20 -0.71 -1.70 19.74
N ARG A 21 -0.02 -1.69 20.89
CA ARG A 21 0.58 -0.49 21.45
C ARG A 21 1.95 -0.22 20.84
N TYR A 22 2.91 -1.12 21.00
CA TYR A 22 4.29 -0.85 20.63
C TYR A 22 4.55 -1.02 19.14
N PHE A 23 4.00 -2.06 18.53
CA PHE A 23 4.26 -2.30 17.10
C PHE A 23 3.54 -1.27 16.22
N SER A 24 2.34 -0.84 16.60
CA SER A 24 1.64 0.24 15.90
C SER A 24 2.38 1.57 15.96
N ILE A 25 2.98 1.94 17.11
CA ILE A 25 3.79 3.15 17.27
C ILE A 25 5.00 3.11 16.33
N SER A 26 5.70 1.97 16.27
CA SER A 26 6.84 1.80 15.36
C SER A 26 6.41 1.97 13.90
N ILE A 27 5.33 1.30 13.47
CA ILE A 27 4.82 1.42 12.10
C ILE A 27 4.36 2.85 11.81
N PHE A 28 3.71 3.51 12.77
CA PHE A 28 3.24 4.89 12.63
C PHE A 28 4.42 5.85 12.43
N PHE A 29 5.44 5.77 13.27
CA PHE A 29 6.63 6.61 13.18
C PHE A 29 7.38 6.40 11.87
N PHE A 30 7.79 5.16 11.57
CA PHE A 30 8.53 4.87 10.34
C PHE A 30 7.68 5.09 9.09
N GLY A 31 6.37 4.83 9.16
CA GLY A 31 5.45 5.04 8.06
C GLY A 31 5.25 6.53 7.73
N ILE A 32 5.11 7.40 8.73
CA ILE A 32 5.05 8.86 8.52
C ILE A 32 6.37 9.38 7.96
N VAL A 33 7.49 9.05 8.61
CA VAL A 33 8.82 9.51 8.17
C VAL A 33 9.07 9.07 6.74
N GLY A 34 8.81 7.80 6.43
CA GLY A 34 8.98 7.25 5.09
C GLY A 34 8.13 7.99 4.06
N ASN A 35 6.81 8.09 4.27
CA ASN A 35 5.94 8.75 3.30
C ASN A 35 6.26 10.24 3.12
N ILE A 36 6.59 10.98 4.19
CA ILE A 36 7.02 12.38 4.09
C ILE A 36 8.30 12.49 3.27
N LEU A 37 9.33 11.69 3.56
CA LEU A 37 10.57 11.72 2.79
C LEU A 37 10.33 11.36 1.32
N ASN A 38 9.46 10.40 1.03
CA ASN A 38 9.10 10.05 -0.35
C ASN A 38 8.42 11.22 -1.07
N ILE A 39 7.48 11.90 -0.40
CA ILE A 39 6.82 13.09 -0.95
C ILE A 39 7.84 14.19 -1.24
N LEU A 40 8.77 14.47 -0.30
CA LEU A 40 9.79 15.49 -0.48
C LEU A 40 10.74 15.18 -1.64
N VAL A 41 11.20 13.94 -1.76
CA VAL A 41 12.07 13.50 -2.86
C VAL A 41 11.35 13.58 -4.20
N LEU A 42 10.14 13.03 -4.30
CA LEU A 42 9.38 12.99 -5.55
C LEU A 42 8.83 14.37 -5.97
N SER A 43 8.75 15.33 -5.03
CA SER A 43 8.36 16.72 -5.29
C SER A 43 9.49 17.56 -5.92
N GLN A 44 10.72 17.05 -5.99
CA GLN A 44 11.85 17.79 -6.55
C GLN A 44 11.64 18.14 -8.02
N ARG A 45 12.20 19.27 -8.45
CA ARG A 45 12.02 19.82 -9.81
C ARG A 45 12.37 18.84 -10.93
N ASN A 46 13.34 17.95 -10.69
CA ASN A 46 13.78 16.94 -11.65
C ASN A 46 12.78 15.78 -11.83
N LEU A 47 11.99 15.48 -10.80
CA LEU A 47 11.08 14.33 -10.79
C LEU A 47 9.63 14.73 -11.01
N ARG A 48 9.22 15.95 -10.66
CA ARG A 48 7.82 16.41 -10.77
C ARG A 48 7.25 16.43 -12.20
N SER A 49 8.10 16.44 -13.22
CA SER A 49 7.69 16.38 -14.64
C SER A 49 7.44 14.95 -15.13
N ASN A 50 7.86 13.94 -14.37
CA ASN A 50 7.69 12.54 -14.72
C ASN A 50 6.32 12.02 -14.23
N SER A 51 5.50 11.56 -15.18
CA SER A 51 4.15 11.02 -14.93
C SER A 51 4.12 9.91 -13.87
N CYS A 52 5.11 9.02 -13.86
CA CYS A 52 5.18 7.92 -12.88
C CYS A 52 5.60 8.41 -11.49
N ALA A 53 6.55 9.34 -11.41
CA ALA A 53 6.95 9.95 -10.14
C ALA A 53 5.77 10.69 -9.48
N PHE A 54 4.94 11.35 -10.28
CA PHE A 54 3.70 11.98 -9.80
C PHE A 54 2.73 10.95 -9.18
N LEU A 55 2.54 9.78 -9.82
CA LEU A 55 1.67 8.72 -9.28
C LEU A 55 2.21 8.15 -7.96
N PHE A 56 3.52 7.91 -7.85
CA PHE A 56 4.14 7.48 -6.60
C PHE A 56 4.04 8.54 -5.48
N LEU A 57 4.12 9.82 -5.84
CA LEU A 57 3.92 10.92 -4.91
C LEU A 57 2.49 10.93 -4.37
N MET A 58 1.49 10.86 -5.26
CA MET A 58 0.08 10.84 -4.86
C MET A 58 -0.25 9.58 -4.05
N SER A 59 0.34 8.43 -4.38
CA SER A 59 0.24 7.20 -3.59
C SER A 59 0.82 7.39 -2.18
N SER A 60 1.95 8.09 -2.04
CA SER A 60 2.54 8.39 -0.73
C SER A 60 1.67 9.32 0.12
N VAL A 61 1.00 10.30 -0.50
CA VAL A 61 0.00 11.14 0.17
C VAL A 61 -1.17 10.29 0.65
N ALA A 62 -1.71 9.42 -0.19
CA ALA A 62 -2.81 8.53 0.18
C ALA A 62 -2.42 7.55 1.30
N ASN A 63 -1.21 6.98 1.26
CA ASN A 63 -0.67 6.16 2.34
C ASN A 63 -0.53 6.92 3.66
N LEU A 64 -0.12 8.20 3.61
CA LEU A 64 -0.06 9.05 4.79
C LEU A 64 -1.45 9.24 5.41
N VAL A 65 -2.47 9.52 4.58
CA VAL A 65 -3.87 9.62 5.03
C VAL A 65 -4.34 8.30 5.65
N ALA A 66 -4.01 7.15 5.05
CA ALA A 66 -4.35 5.83 5.58
C ALA A 66 -3.72 5.56 6.95
N ILE A 67 -2.44 5.95 7.13
CA ILE A 67 -1.72 5.79 8.39
C ILE A 67 -2.30 6.71 9.46
N PHE A 68 -2.54 7.99 9.16
CA PHE A 68 -3.13 8.92 10.12
C PHE A 68 -4.54 8.51 10.52
N SER A 69 -5.42 8.16 9.59
CA SER A 69 -6.79 7.76 9.91
C SER A 69 -6.86 6.40 10.61
N GLY A 70 -5.98 5.46 10.24
CA GLY A 70 -6.06 4.08 10.68
C GLY A 70 -5.28 3.77 11.96
N LEU A 71 -4.01 4.18 12.01
CA LEU A 71 -3.09 3.86 13.10
C LEU A 71 -3.15 4.86 14.26
N PHE A 72 -3.44 6.15 14.02
CA PHE A 72 -3.49 7.14 15.10
C PHE A 72 -4.51 6.81 16.19
N THR A 73 -5.70 6.35 15.81
CA THR A 73 -6.72 5.97 16.80
C THR A 73 -6.34 4.67 17.52
N ARG A 74 -5.48 3.85 16.91
CA ARG A 74 -5.05 2.55 17.43
C ARG A 74 -3.83 2.65 18.34
N THR A 75 -2.93 3.60 18.08
CA THR A 75 -1.86 3.96 19.01
C THR A 75 -2.46 4.56 20.27
N THR A 76 -3.49 5.41 20.13
CA THR A 76 -4.22 5.99 21.27
C THR A 76 -5.11 4.98 21.98
N SER A 77 -5.68 3.97 21.30
CA SER A 77 -6.47 2.90 21.94
C SER A 77 -5.70 2.09 22.99
N GLY A 78 -4.36 2.09 22.93
CA GLY A 78 -3.51 1.45 23.94
C GLY A 78 -3.32 2.28 25.22
N TRP A 79 -3.81 3.52 25.28
CA TRP A 79 -3.64 4.45 26.42
C TRP A 79 -4.97 5.04 26.91
N THR A 80 -5.86 5.37 25.97
CA THR A 80 -7.20 5.95 26.22
C THR A 80 -8.25 5.15 25.47
N ALA A 81 -9.51 5.19 25.91
CA ALA A 81 -10.60 4.58 25.16
C ALA A 81 -10.68 5.19 23.75
N ASP A 82 -10.57 4.36 22.71
CA ASP A 82 -10.73 4.79 21.32
C ASP A 82 -12.19 5.20 21.08
N LEU A 83 -12.41 6.49 20.83
CA LEU A 83 -13.74 7.06 20.57
C LEU A 83 -14.43 6.42 19.36
N THR A 84 -13.67 5.85 18.42
CA THR A 84 -14.26 5.14 17.27
C THR A 84 -14.91 3.82 17.68
N ASN A 85 -14.55 3.28 18.85
CA ASN A 85 -15.23 2.11 19.39
C ASN A 85 -16.59 2.44 19.98
N THR A 86 -16.84 3.71 20.37
CA THR A 86 -18.06 4.14 21.05
C THR A 86 -18.99 4.99 20.20
N ILE A 87 -18.44 5.74 19.24
CA ILE A 87 -19.16 6.72 18.43
C ILE A 87 -19.31 6.21 16.99
N THR A 88 -20.55 5.87 16.59
CA THR A 88 -20.85 5.25 15.29
C THR A 88 -20.43 6.09 14.09
N TRP A 89 -20.72 7.40 14.05
CA TRP A 89 -20.35 8.24 12.91
C TRP A 89 -18.82 8.35 12.76
N LEU A 90 -18.08 8.36 13.87
CA LEU A 90 -16.63 8.42 13.86
C LEU A 90 -16.01 7.09 13.38
N CYS A 91 -16.59 5.95 13.81
CA CYS A 91 -16.27 4.62 13.27
C CYS A 91 -16.45 4.56 11.75
N GLN A 92 -17.58 5.06 11.23
CA GLN A 92 -17.91 5.06 9.81
C GLN A 92 -16.95 5.94 9.00
N ILE A 93 -16.73 7.20 9.40
CA ILE A 93 -15.81 8.12 8.71
C ILE A 93 -14.39 7.54 8.71
N ARG A 94 -13.93 7.05 9.86
CA ARG A 94 -12.59 6.45 9.96
C ARG A 94 -12.44 5.28 9.00
N THR A 95 -13.38 4.34 9.02
CA THR A 95 -13.35 3.16 8.16
C THR A 95 -13.38 3.56 6.69
N PHE A 96 -14.28 4.47 6.32
CA PHE A 96 -14.35 5.02 4.97
C PHE A 96 -13.00 5.59 4.52
N VAL A 97 -12.40 6.48 5.31
CA VAL A 97 -11.13 7.13 4.96
C VAL A 97 -10.01 6.12 4.84
N VAL A 98 -9.89 5.15 5.76
CA VAL A 98 -8.85 4.12 5.72
C VAL A 98 -8.96 3.27 4.47
N PHE A 99 -10.16 2.76 4.16
CA PHE A 99 -10.35 1.86 3.01
C PHE A 99 -10.19 2.61 1.69
N ALA A 100 -10.79 3.79 1.56
CA ALA A 100 -10.67 4.62 0.36
C ALA A 100 -9.20 5.03 0.11
N SER A 101 -8.50 5.54 1.12
CA SER A 101 -7.11 5.98 0.97
C SER A 101 -6.14 4.84 0.64
N ARG A 102 -6.32 3.66 1.23
CA ARG A 102 -5.54 2.45 0.87
C ARG A 102 -5.79 2.02 -0.58
N THR A 103 -7.05 1.94 -1.00
CA THR A 103 -7.39 1.60 -2.38
C THR A 103 -6.82 2.60 -3.37
N VAL A 104 -6.92 3.90 -3.07
CA VAL A 104 -6.28 4.95 -3.87
C VAL A 104 -4.78 4.72 -3.96
N ALA A 105 -4.10 4.50 -2.83
CA ALA A 105 -2.65 4.31 -2.81
C ALA A 105 -2.22 3.13 -3.70
N TYR A 106 -2.90 1.99 -3.62
CA TYR A 106 -2.55 0.78 -4.37
C TYR A 106 -2.93 0.88 -5.85
N CYS A 107 -4.09 1.43 -6.17
CA CYS A 107 -4.51 1.68 -7.55
C CYS A 107 -3.59 2.69 -8.25
N LEU A 108 -3.05 3.69 -7.53
CA LEU A 108 -2.07 4.63 -8.09
C LEU A 108 -0.73 3.96 -8.40
N VAL A 109 -0.26 3.03 -7.56
CA VAL A 109 0.93 2.24 -7.86
C VAL A 109 0.67 1.34 -9.08
N ALA A 110 -0.48 0.69 -9.16
CA ALA A 110 -0.88 -0.09 -10.34
C ALA A 110 -0.95 0.79 -11.60
N LEU A 111 -1.50 2.01 -11.52
CA LEU A 111 -1.48 2.94 -12.65
C LEU A 111 -0.04 3.37 -13.01
N ALA A 112 0.86 3.47 -12.04
CA ALA A 112 2.26 3.78 -12.29
C ALA A 112 2.95 2.66 -13.08
N THR A 113 2.59 1.40 -12.86
CA THR A 113 3.13 0.26 -13.63
C THR A 113 2.62 0.28 -15.07
N VAL A 114 1.36 0.65 -15.28
CA VAL A 114 0.79 0.87 -16.62
C VAL A 114 1.50 2.03 -17.31
N ASP A 115 1.70 3.16 -16.63
CA ASP A 115 2.41 4.33 -17.18
C ASP A 115 3.84 3.96 -17.60
N ARG A 116 4.55 3.17 -16.79
CA ARG A 116 5.89 2.66 -17.14
C ARG A 116 5.87 1.74 -18.33
N TYR A 117 4.91 0.83 -18.42
CA TYR A 117 4.74 -0.02 -19.59
C TYR A 117 4.53 0.82 -20.86
N LEU A 118 3.61 1.79 -20.82
CA LEU A 118 3.35 2.69 -21.94
C LEU A 118 4.60 3.49 -22.34
N SER A 119 5.34 4.01 -21.37
CA SER A 119 6.64 4.69 -21.58
C SER A 119 7.67 3.78 -22.25
N SER A 120 7.71 2.49 -21.91
CA SER A 120 8.65 1.51 -22.47
C SER A 120 8.30 1.02 -23.88
N CYS A 121 7.09 1.33 -24.38
CA CYS A 121 6.65 0.88 -25.69
C CYS A 121 7.43 1.57 -26.83
N THR A 122 7.76 0.79 -27.86
CA THR A 122 8.41 1.30 -29.09
C THR A 122 7.46 2.15 -29.94
N ASN A 123 6.16 1.87 -29.88
CA ASN A 123 5.15 2.63 -30.61
C ASN A 123 4.93 4.01 -29.99
N VAL A 124 5.21 5.06 -30.77
CA VAL A 124 5.11 6.48 -30.36
C VAL A 124 3.72 6.83 -29.82
N ARG A 125 2.64 6.32 -30.44
CA ARG A 125 1.27 6.59 -30.02
C ARG A 125 0.99 6.04 -28.61
N ARG A 126 1.50 4.84 -28.30
CA ARG A 126 1.38 4.24 -26.95
C ARG A 126 2.22 5.01 -25.94
N ARG A 127 3.43 5.42 -26.32
CA ARG A 127 4.32 6.21 -25.46
C ARG A 127 3.73 7.58 -25.12
N GLN A 128 3.07 8.24 -26.07
CA GLN A 128 2.39 9.52 -25.85
C GLN A 128 1.23 9.43 -24.85
N MET A 129 0.67 8.23 -24.62
CA MET A 129 -0.34 8.04 -23.57
C MET A 129 0.25 8.18 -22.16
N SER A 130 1.55 7.93 -21.98
CA SER A 130 2.28 8.19 -20.74
C SER A 130 2.58 9.68 -20.61
N SER A 131 1.55 10.44 -20.27
CA SER A 131 1.62 11.89 -20.10
C SER A 131 1.12 12.32 -18.72
N LEU A 132 1.63 13.46 -18.25
CA LEU A 132 1.23 14.01 -16.96
C LEU A 132 -0.26 14.38 -16.93
N LYS A 133 -0.83 14.77 -18.08
CA LYS A 133 -2.26 15.04 -18.23
C LYS A 133 -3.10 13.78 -17.96
N ASN A 134 -2.74 12.67 -18.59
CA ASN A 134 -3.47 11.42 -18.45
C ASN A 134 -3.35 10.83 -17.05
N THR A 135 -2.16 10.90 -16.43
CA THR A 135 -1.95 10.41 -15.07
C THR A 135 -2.69 11.25 -14.02
N ARG A 136 -2.78 12.58 -14.20
CA ARG A 136 -3.64 13.44 -13.35
C ARG A 136 -5.12 13.09 -13.49
N GLN A 137 -5.60 12.93 -14.72
CA GLN A 137 -6.99 12.51 -14.96
C GLN A 137 -7.26 11.13 -14.35
N GLY A 138 -6.36 10.16 -14.53
CA GLY A 138 -6.46 8.83 -13.92
C GLY A 138 -6.46 8.88 -12.39
N THR A 139 -5.66 9.77 -11.78
CA THR A 139 -5.64 9.98 -10.33
C THR A 139 -7.00 10.48 -9.83
N ILE A 140 -7.60 11.46 -10.50
CA ILE A 140 -8.93 11.99 -10.15
C ILE A 140 -10.00 10.90 -10.28
N LEU A 141 -9.95 10.11 -11.36
CA LEU A 141 -10.88 8.99 -11.56
C LEU A 141 -10.75 7.93 -10.47
N ILE A 142 -9.53 7.56 -10.09
CA ILE A 142 -9.27 6.61 -8.99
C ILE A 142 -9.80 7.14 -7.66
N LEU A 143 -9.62 8.44 -7.38
CA LEU A 143 -10.15 9.07 -6.17
C LEU A 143 -11.68 9.00 -6.12
N ILE A 144 -12.36 9.46 -7.19
CA ILE A 144 -13.82 9.43 -7.28
C ILE A 144 -14.34 8.01 -7.17
N PHE A 145 -13.76 7.09 -7.94
CA PHE A 145 -14.12 5.67 -7.92
C PHE A 145 -13.97 5.08 -6.52
N SER A 146 -12.86 5.34 -5.84
CA SER A 146 -12.63 4.82 -4.48
C SER A 146 -13.61 5.40 -3.47
N CYS A 147 -13.96 6.68 -3.56
CA CYS A 147 -14.98 7.29 -2.70
C CYS A 147 -16.36 6.66 -2.93
N LEU A 148 -16.78 6.49 -4.18
CA LEU A 148 -18.05 5.84 -4.50
C LEU A 148 -18.08 4.38 -4.06
N LEU A 149 -16.96 3.67 -4.25
CA LEU A 149 -16.82 2.26 -3.92
C LEU A 149 -16.94 1.96 -2.43
N TYR A 150 -16.71 2.94 -1.54
CA TYR A 150 -16.79 2.75 -0.08
C TYR A 150 -17.90 3.56 0.59
N VAL A 151 -18.79 4.20 -0.16
CA VAL A 151 -19.91 4.96 0.43
C VAL A 151 -20.81 4.07 1.31
N GLN A 152 -20.92 2.78 0.99
CA GLN A 152 -21.65 1.80 1.78
C GLN A 152 -21.10 1.63 3.20
N MET A 153 -19.85 2.04 3.49
CA MET A 153 -19.28 2.00 4.85
C MET A 153 -20.10 2.82 5.84
N PHE A 154 -20.71 3.93 5.40
CA PHE A 154 -21.59 4.75 6.23
C PHE A 154 -22.87 4.04 6.67
N TYR A 155 -23.29 3.01 5.94
CA TYR A 155 -24.45 2.19 6.30
C TYR A 155 -24.04 0.88 7.00
N CYS A 156 -22.95 0.28 6.55
CA CYS A 156 -22.53 -1.07 6.91
C CYS A 156 -21.80 -1.16 8.27
N TYR A 157 -21.17 -0.07 8.73
CA TYR A 157 -20.36 -0.08 9.95
C TYR A 157 -21.09 0.53 11.14
N GLU A 158 -20.85 -0.06 12.30
CA GLU A 158 -21.41 0.36 13.58
C GLU A 158 -20.37 0.22 14.69
N ALA A 159 -20.47 1.07 15.71
CA ALA A 159 -19.62 1.06 16.89
C ALA A 159 -20.22 0.18 18.00
N ASN A 160 -19.44 -0.12 19.04
CA ASN A 160 -19.84 -0.94 20.20
C ASN A 160 -20.29 -2.38 19.89
N LEU A 161 -19.81 -3.00 18.81
CA LEU A 161 -20.07 -4.43 18.58
C LEU A 161 -19.24 -5.28 19.53
N LEU A 162 -19.90 -6.16 20.30
CA LEU A 162 -19.26 -7.07 21.25
C LEU A 162 -18.89 -8.43 20.61
N ASP A 163 -19.67 -8.88 19.62
CA ASP A 163 -19.47 -10.16 18.91
C ASP A 163 -18.64 -10.01 17.63
N ALA A 164 -17.66 -9.10 17.66
CA ALA A 164 -16.81 -8.81 16.52
C ALA A 164 -15.33 -8.69 16.94
N PRO A 165 -14.37 -8.96 16.01
CA PRO A 165 -12.94 -8.83 16.31
C PRO A 165 -12.52 -7.41 16.71
N LEU A 166 -13.32 -6.42 16.31
CA LEU A 166 -13.17 -5.01 16.63
C LEU A 166 -14.53 -4.44 17.04
N ARG A 167 -14.53 -3.47 17.95
CA ARG A 167 -15.78 -2.80 18.38
C ARG A 167 -16.39 -1.92 17.29
N CYS A 168 -15.58 -1.42 16.36
CA CYS A 168 -16.01 -0.76 15.14
C CYS A 168 -15.90 -1.76 13.98
N TYR A 169 -17.04 -2.33 13.55
CA TYR A 169 -17.06 -3.40 12.55
C TYR A 169 -18.37 -3.44 11.76
N GLY A 170 -18.42 -4.34 10.76
CA GLY A 170 -19.63 -4.56 9.96
C GLY A 170 -20.78 -5.11 10.81
N LYS A 171 -21.93 -4.42 10.80
CA LYS A 171 -23.08 -4.70 11.66
C LYS A 171 -23.81 -6.02 11.33
N THR A 172 -23.89 -6.39 10.05
CA THR A 172 -24.47 -7.67 9.59
C THR A 172 -23.47 -8.50 8.81
N ILE A 173 -23.75 -9.80 8.68
CA ILE A 173 -22.99 -10.75 7.84
C ILE A 173 -22.89 -10.25 6.40
N ALA A 174 -24.01 -9.79 5.83
CA ALA A 174 -24.04 -9.24 4.48
C ALA A 174 -23.13 -7.99 4.35
N CYS A 175 -23.15 -7.10 5.35
CA CYS A 175 -22.27 -5.93 5.37
C CYS A 175 -20.79 -6.33 5.43
N ARG A 176 -20.44 -7.31 6.27
CA ARG A 176 -19.07 -7.85 6.37
C ARG A 176 -18.62 -8.45 5.03
N LEU A 177 -19.44 -9.32 4.44
CA LEU A 177 -19.16 -9.98 3.17
C LEU A 177 -18.96 -8.97 2.03
N ILE A 178 -19.91 -8.03 1.87
CA ILE A 178 -19.82 -7.01 0.80
C ILE A 178 -18.55 -6.16 0.98
N THR A 179 -18.31 -5.64 2.17
CA THR A 179 -17.18 -4.73 2.41
C THR A 179 -15.82 -5.43 2.29
N ASP A 180 -15.71 -6.67 2.76
CA ASP A 180 -14.48 -7.46 2.64
C ASP A 180 -14.24 -7.91 1.19
N LEU A 181 -15.26 -8.38 0.46
CA LEU A 181 -15.13 -8.71 -0.96
C LEU A 181 -14.72 -7.47 -1.77
N THR A 182 -15.40 -6.34 -1.56
CA THR A 182 -15.04 -5.07 -2.23
C THR A 182 -13.57 -4.72 -1.99
N TYR A 183 -13.11 -4.76 -0.74
CA TYR A 183 -11.71 -4.44 -0.44
C TYR A 183 -10.73 -5.45 -1.05
N VAL A 184 -11.03 -6.74 -0.98
CA VAL A 184 -10.15 -7.80 -1.51
C VAL A 184 -10.01 -7.67 -3.02
N PHE A 185 -11.11 -7.50 -3.76
CA PHE A 185 -11.05 -7.39 -5.21
C PHE A 185 -10.41 -6.07 -5.65
N PHE A 186 -10.92 -4.93 -5.18
CA PHE A 186 -10.53 -3.63 -5.72
C PHE A 186 -9.25 -3.06 -5.11
N ALA A 187 -8.94 -3.38 -3.85
CA ALA A 187 -7.72 -2.88 -3.21
C ALA A 187 -6.55 -3.86 -3.31
N ASN A 188 -6.78 -5.16 -3.52
CA ASN A 188 -5.71 -6.16 -3.49
C ASN A 188 -5.57 -6.90 -4.83
N ILE A 189 -6.56 -7.70 -5.22
CA ILE A 189 -6.45 -8.61 -6.37
C ILE A 189 -6.27 -7.84 -7.67
N ILE A 190 -7.13 -6.86 -7.97
CA ILE A 190 -7.07 -6.09 -9.23
C ILE A 190 -5.74 -5.32 -9.32
N PRO A 191 -5.32 -4.51 -8.31
CA PRO A 191 -4.02 -3.85 -8.35
C PRO A 191 -2.86 -4.83 -8.50
N LEU A 192 -2.87 -5.97 -7.81
CA LEU A 192 -1.82 -7.00 -7.92
C LEU A 192 -1.71 -7.57 -9.33
N ILE A 193 -2.84 -7.96 -9.93
CA ILE A 193 -2.86 -8.49 -11.30
C ILE A 193 -2.34 -7.42 -12.27
N VAL A 194 -2.81 -6.17 -12.17
CA VAL A 194 -2.35 -5.08 -13.02
C VAL A 194 -0.83 -4.84 -12.84
N MET A 195 -0.35 -4.78 -11.60
CA MET A 195 1.07 -4.60 -11.30
C MET A 195 1.93 -5.74 -11.87
N LEU A 196 1.48 -7.00 -11.73
CA LEU A 196 2.18 -8.17 -12.25
C LEU A 196 2.18 -8.19 -13.79
N CYS A 197 1.02 -8.06 -14.42
CA CYS A 197 0.89 -8.11 -15.87
C CYS A 197 1.68 -6.99 -16.53
N PHE A 198 1.45 -5.73 -16.14
CA PHE A 198 2.15 -4.59 -16.75
C PHE A 198 3.60 -4.49 -16.30
N GLY A 199 3.93 -4.98 -15.10
CA GLY A 199 5.30 -5.17 -14.66
C GLY A 199 6.05 -6.09 -15.63
N LEU A 200 5.57 -7.32 -15.82
CA LEU A 200 6.16 -8.30 -16.75
C LEU A 200 6.24 -7.77 -18.19
N LEU A 201 5.18 -7.13 -18.69
CA LEU A 201 5.20 -6.52 -20.03
C LEU A 201 6.26 -5.41 -20.16
N THR A 202 6.47 -4.61 -19.11
CA THR A 202 7.55 -3.61 -19.06
C THR A 202 8.91 -4.29 -19.16
N ILE A 203 9.11 -5.41 -18.46
CA ILE A 203 10.35 -6.21 -18.54
C ILE A 203 10.59 -6.68 -19.98
N ILE A 204 9.58 -7.30 -20.59
CA ILE A 204 9.66 -7.86 -21.95
C ILE A 204 9.99 -6.76 -22.96
N ASN A 205 9.34 -5.60 -22.88
CA ASN A 205 9.61 -4.48 -23.78
C ASN A 205 11.03 -3.93 -23.63
N ILE A 206 11.50 -3.80 -22.39
CA ILE A 206 12.86 -3.31 -22.11
C ILE A 206 13.90 -4.31 -22.60
N THR A 207 13.71 -5.62 -22.39
CA THR A 207 14.66 -6.64 -22.88
C THR A 207 14.68 -6.69 -24.41
N GLN A 208 13.52 -6.64 -25.06
CA GLN A 208 13.44 -6.59 -26.53
C GLN A 208 14.10 -5.35 -27.11
N THR A 209 13.91 -4.18 -26.48
CA THR A 209 14.56 -2.94 -26.91
C THR A 209 16.07 -3.02 -26.73
N LYS A 210 16.56 -3.64 -25.64
CA LYS A 210 17.99 -3.91 -25.42
C LYS A 210 18.60 -4.78 -26.51
N HIS A 211 17.90 -5.84 -26.94
CA HIS A 211 18.39 -6.71 -28.02
C HIS A 211 18.45 -6.01 -29.38
N ARG A 212 17.48 -5.16 -29.71
CA ARG A 212 17.46 -4.42 -30.97
C ARG A 212 18.57 -3.37 -31.07
N VAL A 213 18.84 -2.65 -29.97
CA VAL A 213 19.87 -1.61 -29.94
C VAL A 213 21.28 -2.21 -30.00
N ASN A 214 21.51 -3.33 -29.31
CA ASN A 214 22.81 -4.02 -29.35
C ASN A 214 23.20 -4.51 -30.77
N HIS A 215 22.25 -4.76 -31.66
CA HIS A 215 22.53 -5.15 -33.05
C HIS A 215 22.91 -3.97 -33.95
N ILE A 216 22.45 -2.75 -33.63
CA ILE A 216 22.72 -1.54 -34.43
C ILE A 216 24.05 -0.87 -34.00
N ASP A 217 24.43 -0.99 -32.73
CA ASP A 217 25.63 -0.35 -32.14
C ASP A 217 26.97 -1.04 -32.46
N LEU A 218 26.99 -2.10 -33.29
CA LEU A 218 28.23 -2.75 -33.73
C LEU A 218 28.96 -1.97 -34.84
N SER A 219 28.35 -0.96 -35.46
CA SER A 219 28.92 -0.32 -36.64
C SER A 219 29.40 1.13 -36.50
N HIS A 220 28.91 1.99 -35.57
CA HIS A 220 29.32 3.42 -35.64
C HIS A 220 29.14 4.36 -34.42
N SER A 221 28.95 3.87 -33.19
CA SER A 221 28.53 4.76 -32.07
C SER A 221 29.68 5.24 -31.16
N SER A 222 29.77 6.56 -30.97
CA SER A 222 30.72 7.26 -30.08
C SER A 222 30.56 6.87 -28.61
N ASP A 223 31.66 6.85 -27.83
CA ASP A 223 31.68 6.42 -26.41
C ASP A 223 30.67 7.14 -25.50
N VAL A 224 30.31 8.39 -25.83
CA VAL A 224 29.31 9.19 -25.10
C VAL A 224 27.89 8.57 -25.18
N ILE A 225 27.51 8.05 -26.35
CA ILE A 225 26.20 7.42 -26.57
C ILE A 225 26.15 6.08 -25.83
N ARG A 226 27.24 5.30 -25.88
CA ARG A 226 27.40 4.05 -25.13
C ARG A 226 27.27 4.25 -23.62
N HIS A 227 27.86 5.33 -23.08
CA HIS A 227 27.80 5.62 -21.64
C HIS A 227 26.38 6.02 -21.19
N SER A 228 25.70 6.86 -21.97
CA SER A 228 24.31 7.26 -21.73
C SER A 228 23.35 6.05 -21.76
N GLN A 229 23.48 5.17 -22.76
CA GLN A 229 22.68 3.95 -22.84
C GLN A 229 22.95 2.98 -21.69
N ARG A 230 24.22 2.78 -21.27
CA ARG A 230 24.55 1.94 -20.11
C ARG A 230 23.92 2.48 -18.81
N HIS A 231 23.86 3.80 -18.66
CA HIS A 231 23.22 4.44 -17.52
C HIS A 231 21.69 4.21 -17.52
N LEU A 232 21.02 4.42 -18.65
CA LEU A 232 19.60 4.10 -18.83
C LEU A 232 19.29 2.63 -18.52
N LYS A 233 20.10 1.69 -19.02
CA LYS A 233 19.96 0.25 -18.77
C LYS A 233 20.03 -0.11 -17.28
N LYS A 234 20.88 0.57 -16.50
CA LYS A 234 20.99 0.40 -15.05
C LYS A 234 19.75 0.92 -14.33
N ILE A 235 19.26 2.10 -14.71
CA ILE A 235 18.05 2.70 -14.12
C ILE A 235 16.84 1.77 -14.29
N ASP A 236 16.62 1.27 -15.51
CA ASP A 236 15.50 0.35 -15.80
C ASP A 236 15.56 -0.93 -14.97
N HIS A 237 16.76 -1.47 -14.75
CA HIS A 237 16.96 -2.67 -13.93
C HIS A 237 16.63 -2.42 -12.46
N TYR A 238 17.08 -1.30 -11.88
CA TYR A 238 16.75 -0.94 -10.50
C TYR A 238 15.25 -0.70 -10.32
N LEU A 239 14.61 -0.01 -11.26
CA LEU A 239 13.17 0.21 -11.22
C LEU A 239 12.37 -1.09 -11.28
N LEU A 240 12.82 -2.05 -12.09
CA LEU A 240 12.22 -3.39 -12.17
C LEU A 240 12.34 -4.14 -10.84
N ILE A 241 13.56 -4.21 -10.26
CA ILE A 241 13.78 -4.86 -8.96
C ILE A 241 12.90 -4.22 -7.89
N MET A 242 12.89 -2.88 -7.83
CA MET A 242 12.06 -2.12 -6.91
C MET A 242 10.58 -2.49 -7.03
N LEU A 243 10.06 -2.57 -8.26
CA LEU A 243 8.67 -2.94 -8.54
C LEU A 243 8.37 -4.37 -8.10
N SER A 244 9.23 -5.33 -8.45
CA SER A 244 9.05 -6.74 -8.09
C SER A 244 9.07 -6.94 -6.58
N VAL A 245 10.00 -6.29 -5.88
CA VAL A 245 10.06 -6.33 -4.40
C VAL A 245 8.82 -5.69 -3.79
N GLN A 246 8.35 -4.56 -4.34
CA GLN A 246 7.14 -3.90 -3.85
C GLN A 246 5.90 -4.79 -4.01
N VAL A 247 5.74 -5.47 -5.15
CA VAL A 247 4.61 -6.39 -5.39
C VAL A 247 4.69 -7.61 -4.48
N ALA A 248 5.88 -8.20 -4.32
CA ALA A 248 6.07 -9.37 -3.46
C ALA A 248 5.77 -9.05 -1.98
N LEU A 249 6.32 -7.94 -1.46
CA LEU A 249 6.07 -7.51 -0.09
C LEU A 249 4.62 -7.08 0.12
N PHE A 250 4.00 -6.45 -0.89
CA PHE A 250 2.58 -6.10 -0.83
C PHE A 250 1.72 -7.36 -0.66
N ALA A 251 1.91 -8.35 -1.52
CA ALA A 251 1.18 -9.62 -1.43
C ALA A 251 1.43 -10.32 -0.08
N LEU A 252 2.68 -10.37 0.37
CA LEU A 252 3.06 -10.98 1.64
C LEU A 252 2.39 -10.31 2.84
N PHE A 253 2.25 -8.99 2.82
CA PHE A 253 1.75 -8.23 3.96
C PHE A 253 0.23 -8.01 3.96
N THR A 254 -0.44 -8.09 2.81
CA THR A 254 -1.90 -7.86 2.72
C THR A 254 -2.73 -9.12 2.58
N LEU A 255 -2.23 -10.17 1.90
CA LEU A 255 -2.99 -11.41 1.69
C LEU A 255 -3.34 -12.14 2.99
N PRO A 256 -2.44 -12.28 3.99
CA PRO A 256 -2.77 -12.98 5.23
C PRO A 256 -3.95 -12.34 5.97
N GLN A 257 -4.03 -11.00 5.97
CA GLN A 257 -5.14 -10.28 6.59
C GLN A 257 -6.47 -10.60 5.88
N ASN A 258 -6.46 -10.65 4.56
CA ASN A 258 -7.65 -10.94 3.77
C ASN A 258 -8.11 -12.39 3.96
N ILE A 259 -7.18 -13.34 4.01
CA ILE A 259 -7.48 -14.75 4.29
C ILE A 259 -8.14 -14.88 5.67
N GLN A 260 -7.56 -14.24 6.70
CA GLN A 260 -8.11 -14.28 8.05
C GLN A 260 -9.55 -13.77 8.13
N LYS A 261 -9.90 -12.72 7.37
CA LYS A 261 -11.28 -12.20 7.32
C LYS A 261 -12.27 -13.22 6.75
N PHE A 262 -11.89 -13.96 5.71
CA PHE A 262 -12.73 -15.00 5.14
C PHE A 262 -12.89 -16.20 6.08
N VAL A 263 -11.81 -16.60 6.77
CA VAL A 263 -11.88 -17.65 7.80
C VAL A 263 -12.84 -17.25 8.92
N ALA A 264 -12.69 -16.03 9.45
CA ALA A 264 -13.57 -15.51 10.49
C ALA A 264 -15.04 -15.42 10.04
N LEU A 265 -15.30 -15.19 8.75
CA LEU A 265 -16.64 -15.19 8.19
C LEU A 265 -17.23 -16.61 8.06
N ALA A 266 -16.42 -17.57 7.63
CA ALA A 266 -16.83 -18.97 7.49
C ALA A 266 -17.23 -19.61 8.83
N GLU A 267 -16.58 -19.17 9.92
CA GLU A 267 -16.79 -19.71 11.26
C GLU A 267 -17.83 -18.96 12.09
N ILE A 268 -18.54 -17.98 11.50
CA ILE A 268 -19.41 -17.09 12.29
C ILE A 268 -20.55 -17.80 13.02
N ASN A 269 -21.01 -18.94 12.50
CA ASN A 269 -22.09 -19.74 13.09
C ASN A 269 -21.57 -20.83 14.06
N GLN A 270 -20.25 -20.95 14.23
CA GLN A 270 -19.68 -21.95 15.13
C GLN A 270 -19.53 -21.37 16.55
N PRO A 271 -19.93 -22.11 17.60
CA PRO A 271 -19.70 -21.68 18.97
C PRO A 271 -18.19 -21.68 19.25
N LYS A 272 -17.63 -20.50 19.54
CA LYS A 272 -16.20 -20.33 19.84
C LYS A 272 -15.96 -20.28 21.33
N SER A 273 -14.90 -20.95 21.80
CA SER A 273 -14.46 -20.78 23.19
C SER A 273 -13.84 -19.40 23.38
N LYS A 274 -13.79 -18.91 24.64
CA LYS A 274 -13.11 -17.65 24.98
C LYS A 274 -11.62 -17.66 24.56
N LEU A 275 -11.00 -18.84 24.55
CA LEU A 275 -9.61 -19.01 24.13
C LEU A 275 -9.47 -18.82 22.62
N ASP A 276 -10.36 -19.43 21.83
CA ASP A 276 -10.33 -19.33 20.36
C ASP A 276 -10.54 -17.87 19.92
N THR A 277 -11.49 -17.17 20.54
CA THR A 277 -11.70 -15.74 20.28
C THR A 277 -10.46 -14.90 20.61
N ALA A 278 -9.76 -15.20 21.71
CA ALA A 278 -8.55 -14.46 22.08
C ALA A 278 -7.41 -14.69 21.07
N ILE A 279 -7.23 -15.93 20.60
CA ILE A 279 -6.23 -16.28 19.59
C ILE A 279 -6.56 -15.64 18.24
N GLU A 280 -7.81 -15.73 17.78
CA GLU A 280 -8.24 -15.12 16.52
C GLU A 280 -8.08 -13.60 16.53
N ASN A 281 -8.42 -12.95 17.64
CA ASN A 281 -8.20 -11.53 17.81
C ASN A 281 -6.71 -11.21 17.71
N PHE A 282 -5.84 -11.97 18.37
CA PHE A 282 -4.39 -11.77 18.25
C PHE A 282 -3.93 -11.88 16.79
N ILE A 283 -4.30 -12.96 16.09
CA ILE A 283 -3.92 -13.22 14.68
C ILE A 283 -4.43 -12.11 13.76
N PHE A 284 -5.70 -11.71 13.90
CA PHE A 284 -6.30 -10.64 13.13
C PHE A 284 -5.57 -9.31 13.34
N ASN A 285 -5.29 -8.95 14.59
CA ASN A 285 -4.59 -7.72 14.93
C ASN A 285 -3.14 -7.74 14.42
N PHE A 286 -2.47 -8.90 14.46
CA PHE A 286 -1.13 -9.08 13.91
C PHE A 286 -1.09 -8.86 12.40
N PHE A 287 -1.93 -9.55 11.62
CA PHE A 287 -1.96 -9.37 10.17
C PHE A 287 -2.48 -7.99 9.74
N LEU A 288 -3.38 -7.38 10.52
CA LEU A 288 -3.80 -6.00 10.28
C LEU A 288 -2.63 -5.02 10.39
N LEU A 289 -1.72 -5.19 11.36
CA LEU A 289 -0.52 -4.35 11.49
C LEU A 289 0.45 -4.57 10.32
N PHE A 290 0.61 -5.80 9.84
CA PHE A 290 1.39 -6.08 8.63
C PHE A 290 0.81 -5.37 7.40
N ALA A 291 -0.50 -5.36 7.24
CA ALA A 291 -1.13 -4.60 6.17
C ALA A 291 -0.89 -3.07 6.31
N TYR A 292 -0.75 -2.54 7.53
CA TYR A 292 -0.29 -1.16 7.71
C TYR A 292 1.18 -0.95 7.35
N LEU A 293 2.05 -1.94 7.61
CA LEU A 293 3.45 -1.89 7.19
C LEU A 293 3.57 -1.72 5.67
N ALA A 294 2.69 -2.36 4.89
CA ALA A 294 2.62 -2.18 3.43
C ALA A 294 2.37 -0.72 3.00
N ASN A 295 1.68 0.09 3.82
CA ASN A 295 1.47 1.52 3.55
C ASN A 295 2.70 2.39 3.93
N GLY A 296 3.55 1.90 4.83
CA GLY A 296 4.74 2.63 5.30
C GLY A 296 6.02 2.28 4.55
N MET A 297 6.08 1.13 3.86
CA MET A 297 7.33 0.57 3.34
C MET A 297 7.84 1.21 2.05
N THR A 298 7.00 1.94 1.31
CA THR A 298 7.29 2.42 -0.06
C THR A 298 8.59 3.22 -0.16
N PHE A 299 8.84 4.14 0.78
CA PHE A 299 10.09 4.92 0.81
C PHE A 299 11.34 4.07 0.98
N TYR A 300 11.28 3.10 1.91
CA TYR A 300 12.41 2.24 2.23
C TYR A 300 12.74 1.33 1.05
N ILE A 301 11.71 0.81 0.37
CA ILE A 301 11.89 0.03 -0.87
C ILE A 301 12.50 0.91 -1.96
N ASN A 302 11.96 2.12 -2.18
CA ASN A 302 12.48 3.05 -3.18
C ASN A 302 13.94 3.45 -2.91
N THR A 303 14.31 3.60 -1.64
CA THR A 303 15.68 3.97 -1.25
C THR A 303 16.65 2.80 -1.39
N LEU A 304 16.24 1.60 -0.96
CA LEU A 304 17.09 0.41 -0.98
C LEU A 304 17.23 -0.15 -2.40
N PHE A 305 16.13 -0.25 -3.15
CA PHE A 305 16.07 -0.95 -4.43
C PHE A 305 15.94 -0.02 -5.65
N GLY A 306 15.48 1.23 -5.48
CA GLY A 306 15.32 2.22 -6.56
C GLY A 306 16.63 2.78 -7.13
N GLY A 307 17.77 2.27 -6.69
CA GLY A 307 19.08 2.55 -7.28
C GLY A 307 19.67 3.93 -6.92
N SER A 308 20.72 4.31 -7.65
CA SER A 308 21.45 5.57 -7.40
C SER A 308 20.63 6.82 -7.70
N VAL A 309 19.60 6.74 -8.56
CA VAL A 309 18.77 7.91 -8.92
C VAL A 309 18.01 8.44 -7.72
N PHE A 310 17.26 7.58 -7.03
CA PHE A 310 16.49 7.98 -5.86
C PHE A 310 17.42 8.44 -4.71
N ARG A 311 18.52 7.72 -4.49
CA ARG A 311 19.52 8.08 -3.48
C ARG A 311 20.21 9.42 -3.78
N ASN A 312 20.50 9.72 -5.04
CA ASN A 312 21.11 10.99 -5.43
C ASN A 312 20.16 12.17 -5.20
N GLU A 313 18.88 12.05 -5.54
CA GLU A 313 17.90 13.11 -5.25
C GLU A 313 17.67 13.26 -3.73
N LEU A 314 17.68 12.16 -2.95
CA LEU A 314 17.67 12.23 -1.49
C LEU A 314 18.91 12.96 -0.93
N MET A 315 20.10 12.63 -1.42
CA MET A 315 21.34 13.30 -1.01
C MET A 315 21.36 14.78 -1.40
N LYS A 316 20.78 15.15 -2.55
CA LYS A 316 20.60 16.56 -2.94
C LYS A 316 19.66 17.30 -1.99
N LEU A 317 18.58 16.67 -1.54
CA LEU A 317 17.67 17.24 -0.54
C LEU A 317 18.40 17.54 0.77
N VAL A 318 19.20 16.57 1.25
CA VAL A 318 19.96 16.70 2.49
C VAL A 318 21.04 17.78 2.35
N ARG A 319 21.80 17.77 1.26
CA ARG A 319 22.88 18.74 1.02
C ARG A 319 22.37 20.16 0.74
N GLY A 320 21.24 20.29 0.06
CA GLY A 320 20.60 21.59 -0.23
C GLY A 320 20.01 22.29 0.99
N LYS A 321 19.85 21.59 2.12
CA LYS A 321 19.47 22.17 3.42
C LYS A 321 20.66 22.46 4.34
N CYS A 322 21.87 22.01 4.00
CA CYS A 322 23.11 22.30 4.74
C CYS A 322 23.92 23.46 4.13
N ARG A 323 23.32 24.28 3.27
CA ARG A 323 23.81 25.58 2.80
C ARG A 323 22.80 26.63 3.21
#